data_AF-A0A3B9YU86-F1
#
_entry.id   AF-A0A3B9YU86-F1
#
_cell.length_a   1.000
_cell.length_b   1.000
_cell.length_c   1.000
_cell.angle_alpha   90.00
_cell.angle_beta   90.00
_cell.angle_gamma   90.00
#
_symmetry.space_group_name_H-M   'P 1'
#
loop_
_entity.id
_entity.type
_entity.pdbx_description
1 polymer ?
#
loop_
_entity_poly.entity_id
_entity_poly.type
_entity_poly.pdbx_seq_one_letter_code
_entity_poly.pdbx_strand_id
1 'polypeptide(L)' 'RVEKAGIIHAGVGKVSFTEEALVENIRTFVDVVVKAKPPAAKGNYLNKISLSSTQGPGIKIDLTTVNA' A
#
# COMPACT_ATOMS: atom_id res chain seq x y z
N ARG A 1 5.18 -9.41 4.24
CA ARG A 1 6.19 -10.26 3.56
C ARG A 1 5.92 -10.21 2.06
N VAL A 2 6.97 -10.26 1.22
CA VAL A 2 6.80 -10.22 -0.23
C VAL A 2 6.51 -11.62 -0.80
N GLU A 3 5.62 -11.69 -1.77
CA GLU A 3 5.32 -12.89 -2.53
C GLU A 3 6.28 -13.07 -3.71
N LYS A 4 6.31 -14.26 -4.32
CA LYS A 4 7.22 -14.58 -5.44
C LYS A 4 7.08 -13.63 -6.64
N ALA A 5 5.88 -13.07 -6.83
CA ALA A 5 5.58 -12.10 -7.89
C ALA A 5 5.98 -10.64 -7.54
N GLY A 6 6.66 -10.41 -6.40
CA GLY A 6 7.02 -9.06 -5.96
C GLY A 6 5.84 -8.27 -5.37
N ILE A 7 4.74 -8.94 -5.03
CA ILE A 7 3.55 -8.32 -4.45
C ILE A 7 3.68 -8.33 -2.93
N ILE A 8 3.31 -7.20 -2.30
CA ILE A 8 3.19 -7.08 -0.85
C ILE A 8 1.72 -6.82 -0.55
N HIS A 9 1.12 -7.67 0.29
CA HIS A 9 -0.22 -7.47 0.84
C HIS A 9 -0.12 -7.30 2.36
N ALA A 10 -0.95 -6.41 2.91
CA ALA A 10 -1.06 -6.18 4.34
C ALA A 10 -2.46 -5.69 4.68
N GLY A 11 -2.98 -6.10 5.85
CA GLY A 11 -4.20 -5.55 6.40
C GLY A 11 -3.94 -4.17 6.99
N VAL A 12 -4.56 -3.13 6.43
CA VAL A 12 -4.41 -1.73 6.88
C VAL A 12 -5.49 -1.27 7.87
N GLY A 13 -6.49 -2.13 8.14
CA GLY A 13 -7.54 -1.84 9.11
C GLY A 13 -8.79 -2.71 8.94
N LYS A 14 -9.86 -2.29 9.60
CA LYS A 14 -11.21 -2.87 9.50
C LYS A 14 -12.22 -1.76 9.20
N VAL A 15 -13.40 -2.14 8.70
CA VAL A 15 -14.50 -1.20 8.42
C VAL A 15 -14.98 -0.44 9.67
N SER A 16 -14.71 -0.97 10.86
CA SER A 16 -15.06 -0.34 12.13
C SER A 16 -14.10 0.78 12.57
N PHE A 17 -13.04 1.05 11.79
CA PHE A 17 -12.07 2.12 12.09
C PHE A 17 -12.58 3.43 11.49
N THR A 18 -12.12 4.56 12.04
CA THR A 18 -12.44 5.86 11.46
C THR A 18 -11.70 6.06 10.14
N GLU A 19 -12.23 6.92 9.29
CA GLU A 19 -11.65 7.18 7.97
C GLU A 19 -10.22 7.73 8.08
N GLU A 20 -9.97 8.60 9.06
CA GLU A 20 -8.66 9.23 9.30
C GLU A 20 -7.62 8.17 9.67
N ALA A 21 -7.98 7.24 10.55
CA ALA A 21 -7.10 6.16 10.97
C ALA A 21 -6.76 5.21 9.81
N LEU A 22 -7.73 4.93 8.93
CA LEU A 22 -7.49 4.12 7.73
C LEU A 22 -6.54 4.82 6.76
N VAL A 23 -6.73 6.11 6.51
CA VAL A 23 -5.86 6.91 5.63
C VAL A 23 -4.45 6.98 6.18
N GLU A 24 -4.28 7.23 7.48
CA GLU A 24 -2.98 7.27 8.14
C GLU A 24 -2.25 5.92 8.06
N ASN A 25 -2.96 4.82 8.31
CA ASN A 25 -2.38 3.47 8.20
C ASN A 25 -1.91 3.16 6.78
N ILE A 26 -2.69 3.55 5.76
CA ILE A 26 -2.33 3.35 4.36
C ILE A 26 -1.08 4.15 3.99
N ARG A 27 -1.03 5.44 4.36
CA ARG A 27 0.14 6.30 4.12
C ARG A 27 1.39 5.75 4.80
N THR A 28 1.28 5.40 6.07
CA THR A 28 2.39 4.82 6.85
C THR A 28 2.89 3.53 6.23
N PHE A 29 1.98 2.67 5.77
CA PHE A 29 2.36 1.44 5.09
C PHE A 29 3.14 1.69 3.80
N VAL A 30 2.67 2.63 2.97
CA VAL A 30 3.36 3.02 1.73
C VAL A 30 4.74 3.61 2.03
N ASP A 31 4.85 4.50 3.02
CA ASP A 31 6.12 5.10 3.43
C ASP A 31 7.15 4.05 3.86
N VAL A 32 6.73 3.07 4.66
CA VAL A 32 7.59 1.98 5.11
C VAL A 32 8.05 1.14 3.92
N VAL A 33 7.17 0.88 2.96
CA VAL A 33 7.54 0.14 1.74
C VAL A 33 8.54 0.95 0.92
N VAL A 34 8.31 2.23 0.66
CA VAL A 34 9.25 3.09 -0.09
C VAL A 34 10.62 3.15 0.59
N LYS A 35 10.65 3.27 1.93
CA LYS A 35 11.90 3.25 2.72
C LYS A 35 12.60 1.90 2.65
N ALA A 36 11.88 0.81 2.46
CA ALA A 36 12.44 -0.52 2.28
C ALA A 36 13.02 -0.76 0.87
N LYS A 37 13.00 0.25 -0.02
CA LYS A 37 13.63 0.18 -1.35
C LYS A 37 15.12 -0.14 -1.20
N PRO A 38 15.60 -1.28 -1.72
CA PRO A 38 17.03 -1.59 -1.68
C PRO A 38 17.79 -0.67 -2.65
N PRO A 39 19.05 -0.30 -2.34
CA PRO A 39 19.84 0.63 -3.15
C PRO A 39 20.13 0.09 -4.57
N ALA A 40 20.07 -1.23 -4.76
CA ALA A 40 20.23 -1.86 -6.07
C ALA A 40 18.99 -1.74 -6.98
N ALA A 41 17.82 -1.36 -6.44
CA ALA A 41 16.59 -1.26 -7.22
C ALA A 41 16.57 0.03 -8.06
N LYS A 42 16.62 -0.14 -9.38
CA LYS A 42 16.54 0.96 -10.36
C LYS A 42 15.08 1.21 -10.78
N GLY A 43 14.73 2.47 -11.05
CA GLY A 43 13.40 2.86 -11.53
C GLY A 43 12.33 2.95 -10.44
N ASN A 44 11.06 2.84 -10.86
CA ASN A 44 9.88 2.92 -10.00
C ASN A 44 9.81 1.69 -9.09
N TYR A 45 9.85 1.92 -7.78
CA TYR A 45 9.77 0.85 -6.79
C TYR A 45 8.33 0.37 -6.55
N LEU A 46 7.36 1.28 -6.67
CA LEU A 46 5.93 1.01 -6.61
C LEU A 46 5.32 1.17 -8.01
N ASN A 47 4.67 0.13 -8.51
CA ASN A 47 4.04 0.14 -9.84
C ASN A 47 2.52 0.37 -9.77
N LYS A 48 1.85 -0.21 -8.77
CA LYS A 48 0.40 -0.11 -8.58
C LYS A 48 0.04 -0.32 -7.12
N ILE A 49 -1.00 0.38 -6.66
CA ILE A 49 -1.66 0.11 -5.37
C ILE A 49 -3.11 -0.25 -5.65
N SER A 50 -3.62 -1.24 -4.92
CA SER A 50 -5.02 -1.63 -4.99
C SER A 50 -5.51 -1.95 -3.60
N LEU A 51 -6.64 -1.35 -3.24
CA LEU A 51 -7.31 -1.55 -1.96
C LEU A 51 -8.58 -2.36 -2.19
N SER A 52 -8.74 -3.42 -1.41
CA SER A 52 -9.92 -4.27 -1.46
C SER A 52 -10.34 -4.65 -0.04
N SER A 53 -11.64 -4.83 0.18
CA SER A 53 -12.12 -5.57 1.34
C SER A 53 -11.99 -7.08 1.09
N THR A 54 -12.16 -7.90 2.12
CA THR A 54 -11.98 -9.37 2.05
C THR A 54 -12.85 -10.03 0.97
N GLN A 55 -14.02 -9.48 0.68
CA GLN A 55 -14.99 -10.04 -0.29
C GLN A 55 -15.48 -8.97 -1.29
N GLY A 56 -14.82 -7.83 -1.38
CA GLY A 56 -15.23 -6.72 -2.25
C GLY A 56 -14.32 -6.57 -3.47
N PRO A 57 -14.77 -5.79 -4.46
CA PRO A 57 -13.94 -5.45 -5.61
C PRO A 57 -12.71 -4.63 -5.17
N GLY A 58 -11.59 -4.84 -5.85
CA GLY A 58 -10.38 -4.05 -5.66
C GLY A 58 -10.45 -2.73 -6.42
N ILE A 59 -10.20 -1.63 -5.72
CA ILE A 59 -10.13 -0.28 -6.28
C ILE A 59 -8.66 0.09 -6.44
N LYS A 60 -8.30 0.55 -7.63
CA LYS A 60 -6.95 1.09 -7.89
C LYS A 60 -6.86 2.49 -7.30
N ILE A 61 -5.79 2.73 -6.55
CA ILE A 61 -5.50 4.04 -5.97
C ILE A 61 -4.36 4.66 -6.76
N ASP A 62 -4.42 5.97 -6.99
CA ASP A 62 -3.31 6.70 -7.59
C ASP A 62 -2.14 6.78 -6.60
N LEU A 63 -0.93 6.54 -7.09
CA LEU A 63 0.28 6.60 -6.30
C LEU A 63 0.61 8.04 -5.86
N THR A 64 0.16 9.03 -6.62
CA THR A 64 0.45 10.45 -6.35
C THR A 64 -0.27 10.99 -5.13
N THR A 65 -1.43 10.42 -4.79
CA THR A 65 -2.28 10.91 -3.68
C THR A 65 -1.90 10.34 -2.33
N VAL A 66 -1.04 9.31 -2.31
CA VAL A 66 -0.64 8.58 -1.10
C VAL A 66 0.77 8.96 -0.63
N ASN A 67 1.60 9.53 -1.52
CA ASN A 67 2.91 10.06 -1.15
C ASN A 67 2.76 11.48 -0.58
N ALA A 68 3.40 11.74 0.56
CA ALA A 68 3.68 13.09 1.04
C ALA A 68 4.87 13.71 0.31
#